data_AF-A0A6J8EPX6-F1
#
_entry.id   AF-A0A6J8EPX6-F1
#
_cell.length_a   1.000
_cell.length_b   1.000
_cell.length_c   1.000
_cell.angle_alpha   90.00
_cell.angle_beta   90.00
_cell.angle_gamma   90.00
#
_symmetry.space_group_name_H-M   'P 1'
#
loop_
_entity.id
_entity.type
_entity.pdbx_description
1 polymer ?
#
loop_
_entity_poly.entity_id
_entity_poly.type
_entity_poly.pdbx_seq_one_letter_code
_entity_poly.pdbx_strand_id
1 'polypeptide(L)'
;MDYYNFGLEIELLKTFGQYPKMVTDNVESVDISLNIDGLPLFKSTNTALWPILCEIHLQPRRVFPHVLTIGPSKPTNLDFLQEAIDELDSLLQNGFKFNGKEVRVKLRCVVCDAPAKAMMKGIKLFSGYYGCDRCNQTGFWCGRITYQDIENMQLRTDVSFRNQDQEEHHHRRSPFVN
;
A
#
# COMPACT_ATOMS: atom_id res chain seq x y z
N MET A 1 -2.27 -18.93 1.08
CA MET A 1 -2.98 -18.00 1.99
C MET A 1 -4.38 -17.91 1.47
N ASP A 2 -5.35 -17.90 2.37
CA ASP A 2 -6.73 -17.69 1.98
C ASP A 2 -7.00 -16.19 2.08
N TYR A 3 -7.71 -15.63 1.11
CA TYR A 3 -8.10 -14.24 1.14
C TYR A 3 -9.57 -14.08 0.77
N TYR A 4 -10.15 -12.99 1.24
CA TYR A 4 -11.49 -12.56 0.88
C TYR A 4 -11.42 -11.11 0.41
N ASN A 5 -11.79 -10.88 -0.86
CA ASN A 5 -11.92 -9.55 -1.44
C ASN A 5 -13.37 -9.06 -1.27
N PHE A 6 -13.56 -7.91 -0.65
CA PHE A 6 -14.87 -7.27 -0.47
C PHE A 6 -15.30 -6.44 -1.69
N GLY A 7 -14.38 -6.17 -2.62
CA GLY A 7 -14.55 -5.24 -3.74
C GLY A 7 -14.41 -3.79 -3.31
N LEU A 8 -13.38 -3.11 -3.81
CA LEU A 8 -13.05 -1.74 -3.43
C LEU A 8 -14.16 -0.76 -3.80
N GLU A 9 -14.69 -0.83 -5.02
CA GLU A 9 -15.79 0.05 -5.46
C GLU A 9 -17.05 -0.20 -4.63
N ILE A 10 -17.37 -1.47 -4.33
CA ILE A 10 -18.56 -1.85 -3.56
C ILE A 10 -18.49 -1.27 -2.14
N GLU A 11 -17.39 -1.50 -1.42
CA GLU A 11 -17.24 -0.98 -0.06
C GLU A 11 -17.05 0.54 -0.04
N LEU A 12 -16.44 1.13 -1.08
CA LEU A 12 -16.33 2.58 -1.25
C LEU A 12 -17.72 3.20 -1.41
N LEU A 13 -18.56 2.70 -2.31
CA LEU A 13 -19.93 3.18 -2.52
C LEU A 13 -20.77 3.06 -1.26
N LYS A 14 -20.71 1.90 -0.60
CA LYS A 14 -21.42 1.62 0.64
C LYS A 14 -20.99 2.58 1.76
N THR A 15 -19.68 2.79 1.93
CA THR A 15 -19.15 3.68 2.97
C THR A 15 -19.41 5.16 2.63
N PHE A 16 -19.26 5.54 1.36
CA PHE A 16 -19.56 6.89 0.87
C PHE A 16 -21.05 7.24 1.03
N GLY A 17 -21.95 6.28 0.81
CA GLY A 17 -23.39 6.43 1.00
C GLY A 17 -23.82 6.63 2.46
N GLN A 18 -22.96 6.37 3.43
CA GLN A 18 -23.23 6.60 4.86
C GLN A 18 -22.96 8.05 5.30
N TYR A 19 -22.35 8.88 4.44
CA TYR A 19 -22.18 10.30 4.73
C TYR A 19 -23.50 11.06 4.56
N PRO A 20 -23.74 12.11 5.37
CA PRO A 20 -24.87 13.00 5.14
C PRO A 20 -24.85 13.59 3.73
N LYS A 21 -26.02 13.76 3.10
CA LYS A 21 -26.12 14.33 1.73
C LYS A 21 -25.37 15.64 1.55
N MET A 22 -25.42 16.53 2.56
CA MET A 22 -24.68 17.80 2.54
C MET A 22 -23.17 17.64 2.34
N VAL A 23 -22.60 16.49 2.74
CA VAL A 23 -21.19 16.16 2.57
C VAL A 23 -20.93 15.62 1.17
N THR A 24 -21.84 14.83 0.59
CA THR A 24 -21.62 14.11 -0.67
C THR A 24 -22.11 14.84 -1.92
N ASP A 25 -23.08 15.76 -1.80
CA ASP A 25 -23.76 16.39 -2.93
C ASP A 25 -22.83 17.19 -3.86
N ASN A 26 -21.75 17.76 -3.32
CA ASN A 26 -20.79 18.61 -4.05
C ASN A 26 -19.38 18.00 -4.14
N VAL A 27 -19.24 16.69 -3.90
CA VAL A 27 -17.92 16.02 -3.97
C VAL A 27 -17.64 15.62 -5.41
N GLU A 28 -16.70 16.32 -6.04
CA GLU A 28 -16.18 15.97 -7.37
C GLU A 28 -15.05 14.93 -7.30
N SER A 29 -14.35 14.89 -6.17
CA SER A 29 -13.27 13.93 -5.95
C SER A 29 -13.15 13.55 -4.50
N VAL A 30 -12.84 12.28 -4.26
CA VAL A 30 -12.54 11.75 -2.95
C VAL A 30 -11.10 11.27 -2.88
N ASP A 31 -10.41 11.72 -1.84
CA ASP A 31 -9.07 11.24 -1.53
C ASP A 31 -9.18 9.98 -0.66
N ILE A 32 -8.42 8.94 -1.00
CA ILE A 32 -8.31 7.70 -0.25
C ILE A 32 -6.87 7.41 0.16
N SER A 33 -6.70 6.65 1.24
CA SER A 33 -5.42 6.02 1.60
C SER A 33 -5.63 4.54 1.81
N LEU A 34 -4.63 3.73 1.47
CA LEU A 34 -4.61 2.31 1.81
C LEU A 34 -3.70 2.07 3.02
N ASN A 35 -4.04 1.12 3.86
CA ASN A 35 -3.15 0.57 4.88
C ASN A 35 -2.98 -0.92 4.66
N ILE A 36 -1.73 -1.38 4.64
CA ILE A 36 -1.38 -2.79 4.44
C ILE A 36 -0.33 -3.15 5.49
N ASP A 37 -0.72 -3.96 6.46
CA ASP A 37 0.14 -4.41 7.55
C ASP A 37 -0.27 -5.80 8.04
N GLY A 38 0.62 -6.47 8.76
CA GLY A 38 0.36 -7.76 9.37
C GLY A 38 0.01 -7.64 10.85
N LEU A 39 -0.98 -8.39 11.31
CA LEU A 39 -1.28 -8.53 12.74
C LEU A 39 -1.44 -10.01 13.14
N PRO A 40 -0.90 -10.40 14.30
CA PRO A 40 -1.12 -11.75 14.83
C PRO A 40 -2.58 -11.92 15.24
N LEU A 41 -3.22 -13.01 14.80
CA LEU A 41 -4.60 -13.32 15.20
C LEU A 41 -4.67 -14.04 16.55
N PHE A 42 -3.71 -14.92 16.80
CA PHE A 42 -3.65 -15.72 18.02
C PHE A 42 -2.28 -15.59 18.67
N LYS A 43 -2.23 -15.69 20.00
CA LYS A 43 -0.96 -15.70 20.76
C LYS A 43 -0.24 -17.05 20.70
N SER A 44 -0.99 -18.12 20.46
CA SER A 44 -0.52 -19.51 20.51
C SER A 44 -0.09 -20.07 19.15
N THR A 45 -0.36 -19.36 18.05
CA THR A 45 0.01 -19.78 16.69
C THR A 45 0.64 -18.62 15.93
N ASN A 46 1.34 -18.95 14.85
CA ASN A 46 1.89 -17.94 13.92
C ASN A 46 0.84 -17.42 12.93
N THR A 47 -0.44 -17.71 13.14
CA THR A 47 -1.51 -17.28 12.25
C THR A 47 -1.60 -15.76 12.23
N ALA A 48 -1.45 -15.19 11.03
CA ALA A 48 -1.46 -13.76 10.82
C ALA A 48 -2.61 -13.36 9.89
N LEU A 49 -3.22 -12.21 10.20
CA LEU A 49 -4.11 -11.50 9.31
C LEU A 49 -3.31 -10.39 8.62
N TRP A 50 -3.55 -10.19 7.33
CA TRP A 50 -2.99 -9.12 6.53
C TRP A 50 -4.15 -8.41 5.81
N PRO A 51 -4.74 -7.38 6.42
CA PRO A 51 -5.77 -6.59 5.78
C PRO A 51 -5.18 -5.59 4.78
N ILE A 52 -5.94 -5.30 3.75
CA ILE A 52 -5.87 -4.05 3.00
C ILE A 52 -7.07 -3.22 3.47
N LEU A 53 -6.80 -2.17 4.24
CA LEU A 53 -7.81 -1.23 4.69
C LEU A 53 -7.81 0.01 3.80
N CYS A 54 -8.98 0.57 3.54
CA CYS A 54 -9.12 1.83 2.80
C CYS A 54 -9.74 2.90 3.72
N GLU A 55 -9.11 4.07 3.78
CA GLU A 55 -9.62 5.25 4.48
C GLU A 55 -10.15 6.26 3.46
N ILE A 56 -11.38 6.77 3.68
CA ILE A 56 -11.95 7.91 2.96
C ILE A 56 -11.61 9.20 3.71
N HIS A 57 -10.93 10.15 3.04
CA HIS A 57 -10.53 11.44 3.61
C HIS A 57 -11.64 12.51 3.52
N LEU A 58 -12.88 12.12 3.83
CA LEU A 58 -13.98 13.05 4.11
C LEU A 58 -14.19 13.16 5.62
N GLN A 59 -14.97 14.15 6.08
CA GLN A 59 -15.29 14.31 7.50
C GLN A 59 -16.72 13.84 7.81
N PRO A 60 -16.91 12.97 8.83
CA PRO A 60 -15.88 12.27 9.60
C PRO A 60 -15.12 11.24 8.76
N ARG A 61 -13.83 10.99 9.05
CA ARG A 61 -13.08 9.95 8.32
C ARG A 61 -13.70 8.59 8.55
N ARG A 62 -13.71 7.75 7.51
CA ARG A 62 -14.24 6.38 7.58
C ARG A 62 -13.21 5.41 7.01
N VAL A 63 -13.05 4.27 7.68
CA VAL A 63 -12.16 3.18 7.28
C VAL A 63 -12.99 1.93 7.06
N PHE A 64 -12.68 1.18 6.01
CA PHE A 64 -13.33 -0.10 5.71
C PHE A 64 -12.30 -1.12 5.21
N PRO A 65 -12.54 -2.43 5.43
CA PRO A 65 -11.71 -3.47 4.85
C PRO A 65 -12.01 -3.61 3.36
N HIS A 66 -10.97 -3.66 2.54
CA HIS A 66 -11.06 -3.97 1.12
C HIS A 66 -10.70 -5.44 0.86
N VAL A 67 -9.58 -5.91 1.42
CA VAL A 67 -9.18 -7.33 1.35
C VAL A 67 -8.77 -7.80 2.74
N LEU A 68 -9.13 -9.04 3.09
CA LEU A 68 -8.62 -9.71 4.29
C LEU A 68 -7.90 -10.99 3.88
N THR A 69 -6.63 -11.10 4.25
CA THR A 69 -5.81 -12.29 3.98
C THR A 69 -5.44 -12.97 5.29
N ILE A 70 -5.59 -14.29 5.37
CA ILE A 70 -5.19 -15.11 6.52
C ILE A 70 -4.21 -16.20 6.09
N GLY A 71 -3.21 -16.43 6.93
CA GLY A 71 -2.30 -17.54 6.73
C GLY A 71 -1.51 -17.92 7.97
N PRO A 72 -0.77 -19.04 7.91
CA PRO A 72 0.02 -19.54 9.02
C PRO A 72 1.29 -18.72 9.29
N SER A 73 1.59 -17.71 8.48
CA SER A 73 2.77 -16.84 8.58
C SER A 73 2.58 -15.56 7.75
N LYS A 74 3.63 -14.74 7.59
CA LYS A 74 3.68 -13.58 6.67
C LYS A 74 3.50 -14.03 5.21
N PRO A 75 2.86 -13.23 4.32
CA PRO A 75 2.71 -13.58 2.93
C PRO A 75 4.06 -13.81 2.26
N THR A 76 4.21 -14.98 1.62
CA THR A 76 5.40 -15.33 0.84
C THR A 76 5.31 -14.81 -0.60
N ASN A 77 4.08 -14.61 -1.10
CA ASN A 77 3.76 -13.94 -2.36
C ASN A 77 2.71 -12.85 -2.12
N LEU A 78 2.38 -12.11 -3.18
CA LEU A 78 1.45 -10.97 -3.14
C LEU A 78 0.22 -11.23 -4.01
N ASP A 79 -0.16 -12.49 -4.24
CA ASP A 79 -1.23 -12.82 -5.19
C ASP A 79 -2.57 -12.19 -4.78
N PHE A 80 -2.84 -12.12 -3.46
CA PHE A 80 -4.01 -11.45 -2.88
C PHE A 80 -4.08 -9.93 -3.16
N LEU A 81 -2.96 -9.34 -3.58
CA LEU A 81 -2.84 -7.90 -3.82
C LEU A 81 -3.14 -7.54 -5.28
N GLN A 82 -3.00 -8.48 -6.22
CA GLN A 82 -3.16 -8.17 -7.64
C GLN A 82 -4.58 -7.69 -7.95
N GLU A 83 -5.59 -8.46 -7.53
CA GLU A 83 -7.00 -8.12 -7.71
C GLU A 83 -7.34 -6.76 -7.06
N ALA A 84 -6.78 -6.50 -5.88
CA ALA A 84 -6.94 -5.21 -5.17
C ALA A 84 -6.32 -4.03 -5.91
N ILE A 85 -5.17 -4.24 -6.56
CA ILE A 85 -4.49 -3.20 -7.34
C ILE A 85 -5.25 -2.93 -8.64
N ASP A 86 -5.73 -3.97 -9.32
CA ASP A 86 -6.52 -3.81 -10.55
C ASP A 86 -7.81 -3.01 -10.29
N GLU A 87 -8.49 -3.28 -9.17
CA GLU A 87 -9.66 -2.50 -8.73
C GLU A 87 -9.30 -1.05 -8.38
N LEU A 88 -8.17 -0.84 -7.68
CA LEU A 88 -7.66 0.48 -7.36
C LEU A 88 -7.35 1.28 -8.63
N ASP A 89 -6.64 0.69 -9.59
CA ASP A 89 -6.29 1.33 -10.85
C ASP A 89 -7.53 1.71 -11.66
N SER A 90 -8.52 0.81 -11.72
CA SER A 90 -9.81 1.11 -12.35
C SER A 90 -10.48 2.33 -11.70
N LEU A 91 -10.53 2.39 -10.37
CA LEU A 91 -11.11 3.52 -9.64
C LEU A 91 -10.32 4.83 -9.81
N LEU A 92 -8.99 4.75 -9.85
CA LEU A 92 -8.13 5.92 -10.06
C LEU A 92 -8.29 6.51 -11.47
N GLN A 93 -8.52 5.65 -12.47
CA GLN A 93 -8.72 6.07 -13.86
C GLN A 93 -10.15 6.56 -14.11
N ASN A 94 -11.15 5.82 -13.61
CA ASN A 94 -12.54 5.98 -14.00
C ASN A 94 -13.41 6.66 -12.93
N GLY A 95 -12.95 6.72 -11.67
CA GLY A 95 -13.79 7.10 -10.54
C GLY A 95 -14.92 6.10 -10.29
N PHE A 96 -15.96 6.54 -9.58
CA PHE A 96 -17.20 5.77 -9.39
C PHE A 96 -18.43 6.66 -9.57
N LYS A 97 -19.60 6.04 -9.80
CA LYS A 97 -20.88 6.75 -9.94
C LYS A 97 -21.67 6.72 -8.64
N PHE A 98 -22.07 7.89 -8.16
CA PHE A 98 -22.91 8.03 -6.96
C PHE A 98 -24.06 9.02 -7.22
N ASN A 99 -25.30 8.58 -7.05
CA ASN A 99 -26.51 9.37 -7.32
C ASN A 99 -26.51 10.04 -8.72
N GLY A 100 -26.01 9.32 -9.74
CA GLY A 100 -25.93 9.82 -11.11
C GLY A 100 -24.79 10.80 -11.40
N LYS A 101 -23.94 11.11 -10.41
CA LYS A 101 -22.73 11.93 -10.58
C LYS A 101 -21.49 11.06 -10.59
N GLU A 102 -20.49 11.46 -11.38
CA GLU A 102 -19.16 10.84 -11.37
C GLU A 102 -18.29 11.51 -10.30
N VAL A 103 -17.68 10.68 -9.45
CA VAL A 103 -16.77 11.10 -8.39
C VAL A 103 -15.39 10.52 -8.67
N ARG A 104 -14.40 11.40 -8.85
CA ARG A 104 -13.00 10.99 -9.07
C ARG A 104 -12.39 10.41 -7.79
N VAL A 105 -11.53 9.42 -7.92
CA VAL A 105 -10.77 8.87 -6.78
C VAL A 105 -9.31 9.30 -6.89
N LYS A 106 -8.69 9.67 -5.78
CA LYS A 106 -7.26 9.98 -5.71
C LYS A 106 -6.62 9.20 -4.57
N LEU A 107 -5.55 8.46 -4.86
CA LEU A 107 -4.75 7.81 -3.83
C LEU A 107 -3.75 8.81 -3.24
N ARG A 108 -3.86 9.09 -1.95
CA ARG A 108 -2.89 9.92 -1.21
C ARG A 108 -1.62 9.15 -0.89
N CYS A 109 -1.77 7.95 -0.34
CA CYS A 109 -0.65 7.11 0.08
C CYS A 109 -1.09 5.67 0.36
N VAL A 110 -0.09 4.79 0.37
CA VAL A 110 -0.17 3.45 0.95
C VAL A 110 0.67 3.45 2.22
N VAL A 111 0.04 3.16 3.36
CA VAL A 111 0.61 3.20 4.69
C VAL A 111 0.98 1.79 5.13
N CYS A 112 2.26 1.57 5.40
CA CYS A 112 2.80 0.30 5.87
C CYS A 112 3.85 0.55 6.96
N ASP A 113 4.07 -0.43 7.83
CA ASP A 113 5.30 -0.48 8.62
C ASP A 113 6.53 -0.72 7.70
N ALA A 114 7.75 -0.67 8.25
CA ALA A 114 8.95 -0.81 7.43
C ALA A 114 9.07 -2.19 6.74
N PRO A 115 8.86 -3.34 7.42
CA PRO A 115 8.79 -4.66 6.81
C PRO A 115 7.72 -4.85 5.73
N ALA A 116 6.51 -4.35 5.92
CA ALA A 116 5.43 -4.42 4.95
C ALA A 116 5.70 -3.50 3.76
N LYS A 117 6.21 -2.27 4.00
CA LYS A 117 6.63 -1.35 2.93
C LYS A 117 7.68 -1.99 2.03
N ALA A 118 8.72 -2.60 2.59
CA ALA A 118 9.75 -3.27 1.81
C ALA A 118 9.17 -4.41 0.95
N MET A 119 8.21 -5.17 1.52
CA MET A 119 7.49 -6.22 0.81
C MET A 119 6.63 -5.68 -0.35
N MET A 120 5.87 -4.61 -0.12
CA MET A 120 5.02 -3.96 -1.15
C MET A 120 5.87 -3.32 -2.25
N LYS A 121 7.01 -2.72 -1.90
CA LYS A 121 7.95 -2.15 -2.87
C LYS A 121 8.81 -3.20 -3.59
N GLY A 122 8.86 -4.44 -3.09
CA GLY A 122 9.71 -5.48 -3.66
C GLY A 122 11.20 -5.18 -3.48
N ILE A 123 11.60 -4.61 -2.34
CA ILE A 123 12.98 -4.17 -2.06
C ILE A 123 13.55 -4.80 -0.78
N LYS A 124 14.86 -4.69 -0.62
CA LYS A 124 15.54 -5.05 0.62
C LYS A 124 15.05 -4.17 1.78
N LEU A 125 14.88 -4.79 2.94
CA LEU A 125 14.60 -4.08 4.19
C LEU A 125 15.77 -3.16 4.53
N PHE A 126 15.50 -2.05 5.23
CA PHE A 126 16.50 -1.06 5.66
C PHE A 126 17.68 -1.66 6.45
N SER A 127 17.50 -2.86 7.03
CA SER A 127 18.54 -3.61 7.74
C SER A 127 19.49 -4.40 6.84
N GLY A 128 19.36 -4.35 5.50
CA GLY A 128 20.27 -5.00 4.55
C GLY A 128 21.27 -4.03 3.91
N TYR A 129 22.38 -4.53 3.39
CA TYR A 129 23.45 -3.71 2.77
C TYR A 129 22.98 -2.77 1.66
N TYR A 130 21.90 -3.09 0.94
CA TYR A 130 21.34 -2.21 -0.09
C TYR A 130 19.89 -1.84 0.25
N GLY A 131 19.59 -1.63 1.53
CA GLY A 131 18.22 -1.40 2.01
C GLY A 131 17.80 0.07 2.10
N CYS A 132 18.66 1.03 1.75
CA CYS A 132 18.31 2.44 1.84
C CYS A 132 17.22 2.79 0.84
N ASP A 133 16.09 3.27 1.37
CA ASP A 133 14.92 3.71 0.58
C ASP A 133 15.15 5.02 -0.20
N ARG A 134 16.19 5.78 0.16
CA ARG A 134 16.40 7.17 -0.28
C ARG A 134 17.57 7.37 -1.22
N CYS A 135 18.59 6.52 -1.16
CA CYS A 135 19.79 6.62 -2.00
C CYS A 135 20.33 5.21 -2.31
N ASN A 136 21.28 5.14 -3.24
CA ASN A 136 21.88 3.90 -3.71
C ASN A 136 23.15 3.46 -2.94
N GLN A 137 23.50 4.15 -1.85
CA GLN A 137 24.70 3.81 -1.09
C GLN A 137 24.63 2.38 -0.51
N THR A 138 25.80 1.77 -0.35
CA THR A 138 25.93 0.49 0.36
C THR A 138 26.03 0.76 1.85
N GLY A 139 25.21 0.08 2.63
CA GLY A 139 25.23 0.14 4.08
C GLY A 139 26.51 -0.46 4.66
N PHE A 140 26.88 0.03 5.84
CA PHE A 140 28.02 -0.43 6.61
C PHE A 140 27.55 -1.13 7.89
N TRP A 141 28.16 -2.25 8.23
CA TRP A 141 27.86 -2.99 9.45
C TRP A 141 28.60 -2.39 10.66
N CYS A 142 27.86 -1.81 11.59
CA CYS A 142 28.36 -1.30 12.87
C CYS A 142 27.44 -1.75 14.01
N GLY A 143 27.40 -3.06 14.29
CA GLY A 143 26.44 -3.69 15.21
C GLY A 143 24.99 -3.73 14.69
N ARG A 144 24.70 -2.92 13.67
CA ARG A 144 23.52 -2.90 12.80
C ARG A 144 23.94 -2.32 11.45
N ILE A 145 23.15 -2.50 10.40
CA ILE A 145 23.38 -1.79 9.14
C ILE A 145 23.10 -0.30 9.33
N THR A 146 24.03 0.53 8.86
CA THR A 146 23.96 1.99 8.90
C THR A 146 24.31 2.55 7.52
N TYR A 147 23.73 3.70 7.17
CA TYR A 147 23.98 4.42 5.91
C TYR A 147 24.65 5.73 6.30
N GLN A 148 25.97 5.79 6.16
CA GLN A 148 26.80 6.83 6.77
C GLN A 148 27.20 7.93 5.78
N ASP A 149 27.06 7.68 4.48
CA ASP A 149 27.38 8.68 3.47
C ASP A 149 26.33 9.79 3.55
N ILE A 150 26.81 11.03 3.69
CA ILE A 150 25.97 12.25 3.79
C ILE A 150 26.30 13.29 2.72
N GLU A 151 27.40 13.10 1.98
CA GLU A 151 27.86 14.00 0.92
C GLU A 151 27.83 13.30 -0.44
N ASN A 152 27.54 14.05 -1.50
CA ASN A 152 27.56 13.57 -2.90
C ASN A 152 26.77 12.28 -3.16
N MET A 153 25.71 12.03 -2.38
CA MET A 153 24.87 10.85 -2.53
C MET A 153 24.05 10.88 -3.81
N GLN A 154 23.95 9.75 -4.50
CA GLN A 154 22.98 9.57 -5.55
C GLN A 154 21.63 9.15 -4.95
N LEU A 155 20.69 10.10 -4.96
CA LEU A 155 19.34 9.88 -4.46
C LEU A 155 18.53 8.99 -5.40
N ARG A 156 17.67 8.16 -4.81
CA ARG A 156 16.67 7.42 -5.57
C ARG A 156 15.57 8.38 -6.00
N THR A 157 15.28 8.34 -7.29
CA THR A 157 14.14 8.98 -7.92
C THR A 157 13.09 7.93 -8.25
N ASP A 158 11.85 8.37 -8.50
CA ASP A 158 10.81 7.45 -8.96
C ASP A 158 11.20 6.76 -10.27
N VAL A 159 11.89 7.47 -11.17
CA VAL A 159 12.39 6.90 -12.44
C VAL A 159 13.39 5.78 -12.16
N SER A 160 14.42 6.05 -11.34
CA SER A 160 15.44 5.04 -11.01
C SER A 160 14.86 3.83 -10.28
N PHE A 161 13.82 4.03 -9.48
CA PHE A 161 13.14 2.95 -8.78
C PHE A 161 12.32 2.07 -9.73
N ARG A 162 11.57 2.70 -10.66
CA ARG A 162 10.76 1.97 -11.66
C ARG A 162 11.63 1.19 -12.65
N ASN A 163 12.79 1.76 -13.03
CA ASN A 163 13.77 1.11 -13.89
C ASN A 163 14.64 0.08 -13.16
N GLN A 164 14.58 0.05 -11.83
CA GLN A 164 15.40 -0.81 -10.97
C GLN A 164 16.92 -0.63 -11.18
N ASP A 165 17.37 0.61 -11.33
CA ASP A 165 18.76 0.97 -11.68
C ASP A 165 19.84 0.36 -10.75
N GLN A 166 19.47 -0.01 -9.52
CA GLN A 166 20.33 -0.74 -8.59
C GLN A 166 19.72 -2.10 -8.27
N GLU A 167 20.10 -3.12 -9.04
CA GLU A 167 19.56 -4.48 -8.93
C GLU A 167 19.59 -5.02 -7.49
N GLU A 168 20.66 -4.77 -6.73
CA GLU A 168 20.82 -5.29 -5.39
C GLU A 168 19.84 -4.70 -4.38
N HIS A 169 19.21 -3.55 -4.68
CA HIS A 169 18.14 -2.99 -3.85
C HIS A 169 16.82 -3.75 -4.00
N HIS A 170 16.61 -4.38 -5.16
CA HIS A 170 15.33 -4.97 -5.54
C HIS A 170 15.33 -6.49 -5.39
N HIS A 171 14.18 -7.04 -5.02
CA HIS A 171 13.88 -8.46 -5.06
C HIS A 171 12.96 -8.82 -6.24
N ARG A 172 12.09 -7.87 -6.62
CA ARG A 172 11.12 -7.98 -7.71
C ARG A 172 10.62 -6.58 -8.09
N ARG A 173 9.92 -6.47 -9.23
CA ARG A 173 9.15 -5.27 -9.56
C ARG A 173 8.00 -5.11 -8.56
N SER A 174 7.76 -3.89 -8.09
CA SER A 174 6.62 -3.61 -7.20
C SER A 174 5.31 -3.76 -7.99
N PRO A 175 4.27 -4.38 -7.41
CA PRO A 175 2.97 -4.47 -8.07
C PRO A 175 2.25 -3.12 -8.18
N PHE A 176 2.71 -2.09 -7.45
CA PHE A 176 2.22 -0.71 -7.59
C PHE A 176 2.89 0.06 -8.75
N VAL A 177 3.75 -0.60 -9.53
CA VAL A 177 4.38 -0.02 -10.71
C VAL A 177 3.77 -0.69 -11.94
N ASN A 178 2.72 -0.07 -12.47
CA ASN A 178 2.24 -0.35 -13.82
C ASN A 178 3.12 0.38 -14.83
#